data_AF-A0AAW8L512-F1
#
_entry.id   AF-A0AAW8L512-F1
#
_cell.length_a   1.000
_cell.length_b   1.000
_cell.length_c   1.000
_cell.angle_alpha   90.00
_cell.angle_beta   90.00
_cell.angle_gamma   90.00
#
_symmetry.space_group_name_H-M   'P 1'
#
loop_
_entity.id
_entity.type
_entity.pdbx_description
1 polymer ?
#
loop_
_entity_poly.entity_id
_entity_poly.type
_entity_poly.pdbx_seq_one_letter_code
_entity_poly.pdbx_strand_id
1 'polypeptide(L)'
;IGTPQNVAATAHIEDKYKPGGSMHDSYIERDYSYQVTAVNDENESAASLKVVVQNDLTLAGNYNTITWDAVTVANRYNIFKLRSGLASFIGETTETSFT
;
A
#
# COMPACT_ATOMS: atom_id res chain seq x y z
N ILE A 1 -5.45 -20.73 -1.39
CA ILE A 1 -4.19 -20.06 -1.81
C ILE A 1 -3.55 -19.39 -0.59
N GLY A 2 -2.22 -19.25 -0.55
CA GLY A 2 -1.51 -18.67 0.59
C GLY A 2 -1.78 -17.17 0.76
N THR A 3 -1.63 -16.66 1.98
CA THR A 3 -1.73 -15.23 2.28
C THR A 3 -0.40 -14.52 1.98
N PRO A 4 -0.40 -13.33 1.33
CA PRO A 4 0.80 -12.54 1.12
C PRO A 4 1.59 -12.29 2.42
N GLN A 5 2.90 -12.52 2.36
CA GLN A 5 3.84 -12.33 3.48
C GLN A 5 4.82 -11.19 3.15
N ASN A 6 5.56 -10.75 4.18
CA ASN A 6 6.56 -9.69 4.08
C ASN A 6 6.02 -8.40 3.44
N VAL A 7 4.74 -8.08 3.74
CA VAL A 7 4.10 -6.88 3.22
C VAL A 7 4.76 -5.65 3.82
N ALA A 8 5.35 -4.82 2.96
CA ALA A 8 6.02 -3.58 3.34
C ALA A 8 5.44 -2.41 2.56
N ALA A 9 5.46 -1.21 3.16
CA ALA A 9 5.02 0.02 2.52
C ALA A 9 6.09 1.09 2.67
N THR A 10 6.37 1.82 1.59
CA THR A 10 7.36 2.91 1.55
C THR A 10 6.68 4.18 1.09
N ALA A 11 6.88 5.27 1.84
CA ALA A 11 6.41 6.59 1.48
C ALA A 11 7.38 7.25 0.49
N HIS A 12 6.82 7.82 -0.56
CA HIS A 12 7.51 8.70 -1.48
C HIS A 12 6.96 10.12 -1.28
N ILE A 13 7.83 11.00 -0.82
CA ILE A 13 7.53 12.40 -0.52
C ILE A 13 8.33 13.24 -1.51
N GLU A 14 7.69 14.19 -2.21
CA GLU A 14 8.43 15.13 -3.06
C GLU A 14 9.38 16.00 -2.22
N ASP A 15 10.55 16.32 -2.78
CA ASP A 15 11.59 17.07 -2.06
C ASP A 15 11.12 18.41 -1.51
N LYS A 16 10.17 19.08 -2.19
CA LYS A 16 9.61 20.34 -1.74
C LYS A 16 8.82 20.23 -0.42
N TYR A 17 8.35 19.03 -0.05
CA TYR A 17 7.61 18.79 1.20
C TYR A 17 8.47 18.17 2.31
N LYS A 18 9.65 17.63 1.98
CA LYS A 18 10.60 17.08 2.98
C LYS A 18 11.13 18.19 3.91
N PRO A 19 11.69 17.84 5.10
CA PRO A 19 12.36 18.81 5.96
C PRO A 19 13.39 19.66 5.20
N GLY A 20 13.25 20.98 5.26
CA GLY A 20 14.09 21.94 4.50
C GLY A 20 13.59 22.25 3.07
N GLY A 21 12.53 21.60 2.61
CA GLY A 21 11.86 21.90 1.35
C GLY A 21 11.05 23.19 1.39
N SER A 22 10.84 23.83 0.23
CA SER A 22 10.15 25.12 0.10
C SER A 22 8.69 25.12 0.54
N MET A 23 8.07 23.95 0.69
CA MET A 23 6.68 23.76 1.07
C MET A 23 6.53 22.81 2.26
N HIS A 24 7.57 22.64 3.09
CA HIS A 24 7.55 21.71 4.22
C HIS A 24 6.37 21.95 5.17
N ASP A 25 6.03 23.21 5.46
CA ASP A 25 4.91 23.56 6.35
C ASP A 25 3.53 23.11 5.85
N SER A 26 3.42 22.72 4.56
CA SER A 26 2.19 22.16 3.98
C SER A 26 2.06 20.65 4.19
N TYR A 27 3.13 19.95 4.60
CA TYR A 27 3.11 18.52 4.86
C TYR A 27 2.45 18.21 6.21
N ILE A 28 1.37 17.43 6.18
CA ILE A 28 0.72 16.93 7.38
C ILE A 28 0.83 15.40 7.39
N GLU A 29 1.67 14.90 8.29
CA GLU A 29 1.90 13.47 8.45
C GLU A 29 0.62 12.73 8.86
N ARG A 30 0.31 11.65 8.14
CA ARG A 30 -0.85 10.79 8.39
C ARG A 30 -0.49 9.33 8.23
N ASP A 31 -1.08 8.49 9.07
CA ASP A 31 -1.01 7.04 8.92
C ASP A 31 -1.86 6.56 7.75
N TYR A 32 -1.25 5.80 6.86
CA TYR A 32 -1.91 5.03 5.83
C TYR A 32 -1.66 3.54 6.06
N SER A 33 -2.74 2.78 6.13
CA SER A 33 -2.70 1.34 6.37
C SER A 33 -3.10 0.57 5.12
N TYR A 34 -2.40 -0.53 4.83
CA TYR A 34 -2.64 -1.36 3.66
C TYR A 34 -2.68 -2.84 4.01
N GLN A 35 -3.44 -3.60 3.22
CA GLN A 35 -3.44 -5.05 3.20
C GLN A 35 -3.50 -5.56 1.76
N VAL A 36 -3.01 -6.77 1.55
CA VAL A 36 -2.99 -7.43 0.25
C VAL A 36 -3.59 -8.84 0.37
N THR A 37 -4.36 -9.25 -0.63
CA THR A 37 -4.80 -10.65 -0.80
C THR A 37 -4.23 -11.20 -2.10
N ALA A 38 -4.01 -12.50 -2.16
CA ALA A 38 -3.66 -13.21 -3.39
C ALA A 38 -4.93 -13.84 -3.99
N VAL A 39 -5.06 -13.81 -5.31
CA VAL A 39 -6.23 -14.33 -6.02
C VAL A 39 -5.79 -15.29 -7.12
N ASN A 40 -6.49 -16.42 -7.23
CA ASN A 40 -6.41 -17.32 -8.37
C ASN A 40 -7.80 -17.57 -8.97
N ASP A 41 -7.92 -18.55 -9.87
CA ASP A 41 -9.19 -18.80 -10.59
C ASP A 41 -10.31 -19.32 -9.70
N GLU A 42 -9.97 -19.87 -8.53
CA GLU A 42 -10.93 -20.54 -7.64
C GLU A 42 -11.24 -19.71 -6.39
N ASN A 43 -10.24 -19.00 -5.85
CA ASN A 43 -10.30 -18.44 -4.51
C ASN A 43 -9.46 -17.16 -4.35
N GLU A 44 -9.82 -16.38 -3.33
CA GLU A 44 -9.01 -15.29 -2.76
C GLU A 44 -8.47 -15.71 -1.38
N SER A 45 -7.22 -15.32 -1.06
CA SER A 45 -6.60 -15.62 0.23
C SER A 45 -7.21 -14.79 1.37
N ALA A 46 -6.92 -15.18 2.62
CA ALA A 46 -7.06 -14.23 3.73
C ALA A 46 -6.12 -13.02 3.49
N ALA A 47 -6.52 -11.85 3.97
CA ALA A 47 -5.72 -10.63 3.90
C ALA A 47 -4.40 -10.77 4.67
N SER A 48 -3.35 -10.12 4.16
CA SER A 48 -2.06 -10.02 4.83
C SER A 48 -2.18 -9.37 6.21
N LEU A 49 -1.11 -9.45 7.00
CA LEU A 49 -0.94 -8.51 8.11
C LEU A 49 -0.98 -7.08 7.59
N LYS A 50 -1.60 -6.18 8.37
CA LYS A 50 -1.68 -4.76 8.06
C LYS A 50 -0.28 -4.14 8.14
N VAL A 51 0.11 -3.44 7.08
CA VAL A 51 1.28 -2.54 7.11
C VAL A 51 0.80 -1.09 7.29
N VAL A 52 1.57 -0.29 8.01
CA VAL A 52 1.32 1.15 8.21
C VAL A 52 2.51 1.94 7.70
N VAL A 53 2.25 3.03 7.01
CA VAL A 53 3.25 3.98 6.53
C VAL A 53 2.75 5.41 6.73
N GLN A 54 3.66 6.30 7.12
CA GLN A 54 3.39 7.72 7.33
C GLN A 54 3.69 8.51 6.06
N ASN A 55 2.72 9.28 5.57
CA ASN A 55 2.86 10.17 4.42
C ASN A 55 1.76 11.26 4.47
N ASP A 56 1.75 12.17 3.50
CA ASP A 56 0.62 13.02 3.17
C ASP A 56 0.22 12.77 1.70
N LEU A 57 -0.79 11.91 1.49
CA LEU A 57 -1.30 11.59 0.15
C LEU A 57 -2.32 12.62 -0.38
N THR A 58 -2.54 13.73 0.33
CA THR A 58 -3.34 14.85 -0.19
C THR A 58 -2.51 15.81 -1.04
N LEU A 59 -1.18 15.72 -0.93
CA LEU A 59 -0.24 16.53 -1.68
C LEU A 59 0.10 15.84 -3.01
N ALA A 60 -0.02 16.60 -4.10
CA ALA A 60 0.33 16.11 -5.43
C ALA A 60 1.79 15.66 -5.48
N GLY A 61 2.02 14.50 -6.09
CA GLY A 61 3.32 13.88 -6.25
C GLY A 61 3.76 12.96 -5.09
N ASN A 62 3.12 13.05 -3.92
CA ASN A 62 3.33 12.08 -2.86
C ASN A 62 2.56 10.79 -3.17
N TYR A 63 3.21 9.65 -3.02
CA TYR A 63 2.60 8.33 -3.20
C TYR A 63 3.23 7.31 -2.26
N ASN A 64 2.62 6.13 -2.15
CA ASN A 64 3.17 5.02 -1.40
C ASN A 64 3.39 3.83 -2.34
N THR A 65 4.48 3.10 -2.15
CA THR A 65 4.69 1.81 -2.81
C THR A 65 4.48 0.71 -1.79
N ILE A 66 3.67 -0.29 -2.14
CA ILE A 66 3.39 -1.47 -1.32
C ILE A 66 4.02 -2.66 -2.01
N THR A 67 4.75 -3.49 -1.28
CA THR A 67 5.43 -4.69 -1.79
C THR A 67 5.14 -5.91 -0.92
N TRP A 68 5.24 -7.10 -1.50
CA TRP A 68 5.04 -8.38 -0.80
C TRP A 68 5.81 -9.50 -1.51
N ASP A 69 5.88 -10.68 -0.88
CA ASP A 69 6.44 -11.87 -1.54
C ASP A 69 5.43 -12.51 -2.49
N ALA A 70 5.92 -13.07 -3.60
CA ALA A 70 5.09 -13.83 -4.52
C ALA A 70 4.42 -15.01 -3.83
N VAL A 71 3.10 -15.16 -4.02
CA VAL A 71 2.32 -16.28 -3.52
C VAL A 71 2.19 -17.32 -4.64
N THR A 72 2.62 -18.56 -4.35
CA THR A 72 2.47 -19.69 -5.29
C THR A 72 1.01 -19.86 -5.71
N VAL A 73 0.80 -20.10 -7.02
CA VAL A 73 -0.50 -20.20 -7.71
C VAL A 73 -1.36 -18.93 -7.72
N ALA A 74 -0.84 -17.76 -7.35
CA ALA A 74 -1.54 -16.49 -7.52
C ALA A 74 -1.50 -16.03 -8.98
N ASN A 75 -2.66 -15.62 -9.50
CA ASN A 75 -2.80 -15.00 -10.82
C ASN A 75 -2.74 -13.46 -10.71
N ARG A 76 -3.18 -12.90 -9.57
CA ARG A 76 -3.13 -11.48 -9.25
C ARG A 76 -3.21 -11.23 -7.74
N TYR A 77 -3.08 -9.97 -7.37
CA TYR A 77 -3.20 -9.50 -6.00
C TYR A 77 -4.16 -8.32 -5.94
N ASN A 78 -5.07 -8.31 -4.94
CA ASN A 78 -5.91 -7.16 -4.65
C ASN A 78 -5.28 -6.35 -3.51
N ILE A 79 -5.25 -5.03 -3.67
CA ILE A 79 -4.69 -4.11 -2.68
C ILE A 79 -5.84 -3.34 -2.04
N PHE A 80 -5.79 -3.27 -0.71
CA PHE A 80 -6.77 -2.56 0.09
C PHE A 80 -6.10 -1.46 0.91
N LYS A 81 -6.74 -0.30 0.97
CA LYS A 81 -6.42 0.78 1.90
C LYS A 81 -7.42 0.76 3.05
N LEU A 82 -6.91 0.76 4.27
CA LEU A 82 -7.74 0.74 5.47
C LEU A 82 -7.99 2.16 5.97
N ARG A 83 -9.25 2.50 6.25
CA ARG A 83 -9.64 3.73 6.95
C ARG A 83 -10.71 3.43 7.98
N SER A 84 -10.47 3.85 9.23
CA SER A 84 -11.43 3.67 10.35
C SER A 84 -11.93 2.24 10.50
N GLY A 85 -11.06 1.25 10.32
CA GLY A 85 -11.39 -0.18 10.42
C GLY A 85 -12.04 -0.80 9.19
N LEU A 86 -12.33 -0.01 8.14
CA LEU A 86 -12.87 -0.49 6.87
C LEU A 86 -11.77 -0.64 5.82
N ALA A 87 -11.76 -1.77 5.12
CA ALA A 87 -10.89 -2.00 3.97
C ALA A 87 -11.59 -1.54 2.69
N SER A 88 -10.96 -0.64 1.94
CA SER A 88 -11.41 -0.20 0.62
C SER A 88 -10.47 -0.74 -0.44
N PHE A 89 -11.00 -1.44 -1.45
CA PHE A 89 -10.23 -1.86 -2.62
C PHE A 89 -9.70 -0.63 -3.36
N ILE A 90 -8.40 -0.60 -3.65
CA ILE A 90 -7.75 0.51 -4.37
C ILE A 90 -7.16 0.10 -5.72
N GLY A 91 -7.06 -1.20 -6.00
CA GLY A 91 -6.55 -1.70 -7.26
C GLY A 91 -6.09 -3.14 -7.15
N GLU A 92 -5.74 -3.70 -8.30
CA GLU A 92 -5.14 -5.02 -8.43
C GLU A 92 -3.90 -4.96 -9.33
N THR A 93 -3.04 -5.96 -9.21
CA THR A 93 -1.83 -6.11 -10.04
C THR A 93 -1.44 -7.58 -10.15
N THR A 94 -0.73 -7.94 -11.21
CA THR A 94 -0.10 -9.28 -11.36
C THR A 94 1.32 -9.32 -10.80
N GLU A 95 1.90 -8.14 -10.55
CA GLU A 95 3.22 -7.97 -9.95
C GLU A 95 3.18 -8.10 -8.42
N THR A 96 4.34 -8.11 -7.76
CA THR A 96 4.45 -8.11 -6.30
C THR A 96 4.67 -6.71 -5.71
N SER A 97 4.22 -5.69 -6.44
CA SER A 97 4.32 -4.27 -6.06
C SER A 97 3.14 -3.47 -6.61
N PHE A 98 2.71 -2.43 -5.89
CA PHE A 98 1.65 -1.50 -6.29
C PHE A 98 1.96 -0.07 -5.83
N THR A 99 1.66 0.92 -6.67
CA THR A 99 1.86 2.36 -6.43
C THR A 99 0.59 3.14 -6.76
#